data_AF-A0A9E2BT36-F1
#
_entry.id   AF-A0A9E2BT36-F1
#
_cell.length_a   1.000
_cell.length_b   1.000
_cell.length_c   1.000
_cell.angle_alpha   90.00
_cell.angle_beta   90.00
_cell.angle_gamma   90.00
#
_symmetry.space_group_name_H-M   'P 1'
#
loop_
_entity.id
_entity.type
_entity.pdbx_description
1 polymer ?
#
loop_
_entity_poly.entity_id
_entity_poly.type
_entity_poly.pdbx_seq_one_letter_code
_entity_poly.pdbx_strand_id
1 'polypeptide(L)'
;MSFLMAGAAQAADQGTAAEAEAMVKKAVAYIKANGPEKAYDEFTNGKSFKDRDLYVIVYDLNGKNLAQGANPKLVGKDLIGLKDPDGKPLIQMFVDLAKTKGKGWVEGYKFLNPATQKIEGKAMYLERVGDTLVGCGIYKG
;
A
#
# COMPACT_ATOMS: atom_id res chain seq x y z
N MET A 1 -13.41 -38.67 -16.79
CA MET A 1 -12.31 -37.69 -16.82
C MET A 1 -12.82 -36.42 -16.16
N SER A 2 -12.62 -36.27 -14.85
CA SER A 2 -13.11 -35.10 -14.10
C SER A 2 -12.06 -33.99 -14.16
N PHE A 3 -12.44 -32.84 -14.72
CA PHE A 3 -11.66 -31.61 -14.61
C PHE A 3 -12.01 -30.95 -13.28
N LEU A 4 -11.05 -30.89 -12.36
CA LEU A 4 -11.15 -30.08 -11.15
C LEU A 4 -10.92 -28.61 -11.52
N MET A 5 -11.92 -27.77 -11.31
CA MET A 5 -11.74 -26.33 -11.20
C MET A 5 -10.99 -26.04 -9.90
N ALA A 6 -9.70 -25.71 -10.01
CA ALA A 6 -8.90 -25.14 -8.92
C ALA A 6 -8.52 -23.71 -9.32
N GLY A 7 -9.41 -22.75 -9.07
CA GLY A 7 -9.13 -21.34 -9.38
C GLY A 7 -9.83 -20.31 -8.49
N ALA A 8 -10.72 -20.71 -7.59
CA ALA A 8 -11.53 -19.75 -6.81
C ALA A 8 -11.09 -19.59 -5.33
N ALA A 9 -10.16 -20.39 -4.83
CA ALA A 9 -9.82 -20.40 -3.40
C ALA A 9 -8.85 -19.28 -2.97
N GLN A 10 -7.96 -18.80 -3.87
CA GLN A 10 -6.95 -17.80 -3.50
C GLN A 10 -7.55 -16.38 -3.31
N ALA A 11 -8.66 -16.08 -3.98
CA ALA A 11 -9.27 -14.75 -3.97
C ALA A 11 -10.03 -14.41 -2.68
N ALA A 12 -10.39 -15.40 -1.85
CA ALA A 12 -11.10 -15.16 -0.59
C ALA A 12 -10.17 -14.58 0.50
N ASP A 13 -8.88 -14.93 0.47
CA ASP A 13 -7.91 -14.57 1.51
C ASP A 13 -7.14 -13.26 1.24
N GLN A 14 -7.25 -12.69 0.03
CA GLN A 14 -6.59 -11.44 -0.37
C GLN A 14 -7.59 -10.35 -0.74
N GLY A 15 -7.19 -9.10 -0.52
CA GLY A 15 -7.94 -7.92 -0.90
C GLY A 15 -7.98 -7.72 -2.42
N THR A 16 -9.06 -7.12 -2.88
CA THR A 16 -9.28 -6.78 -4.28
C THR A 16 -8.81 -5.35 -4.59
N ALA A 17 -8.59 -5.06 -5.87
CA ALA A 17 -8.24 -3.71 -6.32
C ALA A 17 -9.29 -2.66 -5.89
N ALA A 18 -10.57 -3.02 -5.96
CA ALA A 18 -11.67 -2.14 -5.55
C ALA A 18 -11.64 -1.85 -4.04
N GLU A 19 -11.33 -2.85 -3.20
CA GLU A 19 -11.20 -2.67 -1.75
C GLU A 19 -9.97 -1.81 -1.40
N ALA A 20 -8.84 -1.98 -2.09
CA ALA A 20 -7.66 -1.13 -1.91
C ALA A 20 -7.94 0.34 -2.26
N GLU A 21 -8.62 0.61 -3.39
CA GLU A 21 -9.05 1.97 -3.74
C GLU A 21 -10.02 2.55 -2.71
N ALA A 22 -10.99 1.75 -2.26
CA ALA A 22 -11.93 2.17 -1.23
C ALA A 22 -11.22 2.49 0.09
N MET A 23 -10.21 1.70 0.46
CA MET A 23 -9.40 1.93 1.66
C MET A 23 -8.59 3.22 1.55
N VAL A 24 -7.97 3.52 0.40
CA VAL A 24 -7.28 4.82 0.19
C VAL A 24 -8.26 5.98 0.27
N LYS A 25 -9.43 5.90 -0.39
CA LYS A 25 -10.46 6.96 -0.31
C LYS A 25 -10.91 7.20 1.13
N LYS A 26 -11.14 6.13 1.90
CA LYS A 26 -11.47 6.20 3.32
C LYS A 26 -10.34 6.84 4.13
N ALA A 27 -9.08 6.50 3.84
CA ALA A 27 -7.91 7.03 4.55
C ALA A 27 -7.73 8.53 4.26
N VAL A 28 -7.85 8.95 3.00
CA VAL A 28 -7.81 10.36 2.59
C VAL A 28 -8.91 11.16 3.28
N ALA A 29 -10.15 10.63 3.35
CA ALA A 29 -11.23 11.27 4.07
C ALA A 29 -10.93 11.39 5.58
N TYR A 30 -10.35 10.34 6.18
CA TYR A 30 -9.99 10.33 7.59
C TYR A 30 -8.91 11.37 7.92
N ILE A 31 -7.87 11.52 7.08
CA ILE A 31 -6.85 12.58 7.22
C ILE A 31 -7.50 13.96 7.19
N LYS A 32 -8.40 14.21 6.23
CA LYS A 32 -9.09 15.51 6.10
C LYS A 32 -9.96 15.84 7.32
N ALA A 33 -10.59 14.83 7.91
CA ALA A 33 -11.49 15.03 9.05
C ALA A 33 -10.77 15.10 10.40
N ASN A 34 -9.64 14.41 10.56
CA ASN A 34 -8.98 14.22 11.87
C ASN A 34 -7.58 14.83 11.96
N GLY A 35 -7.02 15.30 10.85
CA GLY A 35 -5.64 15.75 10.77
C GLY A 35 -4.64 14.60 10.62
N PRO A 36 -3.41 14.90 10.18
CA PRO A 36 -2.40 13.90 9.84
C PRO A 36 -1.89 13.11 11.06
N GLU A 37 -1.69 13.75 12.21
CA GLU A 37 -1.16 13.09 13.40
C GLU A 37 -2.05 11.92 13.86
N LYS A 38 -3.34 12.21 14.09
CA LYS A 38 -4.32 11.19 14.50
C LYS A 38 -4.53 10.13 13.41
N ALA A 39 -4.53 10.54 12.13
CA ALA A 39 -4.69 9.61 11.03
C ALA A 39 -3.52 8.63 10.90
N TYR A 40 -2.27 9.12 11.00
CA TYR A 40 -1.09 8.30 10.79
C TYR A 40 -0.87 7.31 11.93
N ASP A 41 -1.23 7.67 13.16
CA ASP A 41 -1.27 6.75 14.29
C ASP A 41 -2.32 5.64 14.05
N GLU A 42 -3.55 5.99 13.65
CA GLU A 42 -4.59 4.99 13.37
C GLU A 42 -4.20 4.06 12.21
N PHE A 43 -3.54 4.56 11.17
CA PHE A 43 -3.08 3.72 10.04
C PHE A 43 -1.98 2.74 10.46
N THR A 44 -1.12 3.15 11.39
CA THR A 44 0.04 2.36 11.84
C THR A 44 -0.34 1.38 12.95
N ASN A 45 -1.01 1.87 13.99
CA ASN A 45 -1.25 1.16 15.25
C ASN A 45 -2.72 0.74 15.43
N GLY A 46 -3.64 1.38 14.71
CA GLY A 46 -5.06 1.07 14.75
C GLY A 46 -5.46 -0.17 13.95
N LYS A 47 -6.77 -0.41 13.91
CA LYS A 47 -7.39 -1.56 13.22
C LYS A 47 -8.30 -1.14 12.07
N SER A 48 -8.71 0.13 12.00
CA SER A 48 -9.77 0.58 11.08
C SER A 48 -9.36 0.63 9.61
N PHE A 49 -8.06 0.52 9.34
CA PHE A 49 -7.40 0.61 8.04
C PHE A 49 -6.49 -0.59 7.77
N LYS A 50 -6.88 -1.74 8.32
CA LYS A 50 -6.26 -3.04 8.06
C LYS A 50 -7.35 -4.06 7.82
N ASP A 51 -7.26 -4.80 6.72
CA ASP A 51 -8.13 -5.93 6.40
C ASP A 51 -7.33 -6.94 5.58
N ARG A 52 -7.16 -8.16 6.09
CA ARG A 52 -6.31 -9.20 5.47
C ARG A 52 -4.92 -8.65 5.10
N ASP A 53 -4.62 -8.54 3.81
CA ASP A 53 -3.36 -7.99 3.25
C ASP A 53 -3.45 -6.51 2.84
N LEU A 54 -4.63 -5.89 2.98
CA LEU A 54 -4.86 -4.46 2.76
C LEU A 54 -4.46 -3.67 4.01
N TYR A 55 -3.55 -2.73 3.82
CA TYR A 55 -3.14 -1.80 4.85
C TYR A 55 -2.71 -0.47 4.22
N VAL A 56 -2.86 0.61 5.00
CA VAL A 56 -2.50 1.95 4.55
C VAL A 56 -1.00 2.23 4.78
N ILE A 57 -0.38 2.86 3.79
CA ILE A 57 0.94 3.47 3.89
C ILE A 57 0.85 4.97 3.63
N VAL A 58 1.74 5.73 4.26
CA VAL A 58 1.90 7.15 3.96
C VAL A 58 3.39 7.47 3.82
N TYR A 59 3.73 8.22 2.78
CA TYR A 59 5.06 8.76 2.58
C TYR A 59 4.98 10.27 2.31
N ASP A 60 5.99 11.03 2.69
CA ASP A 60 6.19 12.35 2.12
C ASP A 60 6.70 12.25 0.67
N LEU A 61 6.73 13.40 -0.02
CA LEU A 61 7.20 13.48 -1.40
C LEU A 61 8.73 13.41 -1.58
N ASN A 62 9.47 13.14 -0.49
CA ASN A 62 10.91 12.85 -0.50
C ASN A 62 11.22 11.38 -0.18
N GLY A 63 10.20 10.57 0.14
CA GLY A 63 10.35 9.14 0.42
C GLY A 63 10.49 8.77 1.90
N LYS A 64 10.27 9.71 2.83
CA LYS A 64 10.18 9.40 4.25
C LYS A 64 8.85 8.73 4.55
N ASN A 65 8.87 7.58 5.22
CA ASN A 65 7.66 6.90 5.65
C ASN A 65 7.04 7.60 6.88
N LEU A 66 5.78 7.98 6.78
CA LEU A 66 5.04 8.70 7.83
C LEU A 66 4.01 7.80 8.54
N ALA A 67 3.52 6.76 7.86
CA ALA A 67 2.66 5.73 8.44
C ALA A 67 2.87 4.40 7.72
N GLN A 68 2.76 3.28 8.44
CA GLN A 68 2.96 1.95 7.88
C GLN A 68 2.13 0.89 8.62
N GLY A 69 1.02 0.48 8.00
CA GLY A 69 0.11 -0.48 8.62
C GLY A 69 0.65 -1.91 8.76
N ALA A 70 1.58 -2.34 7.91
CA ALA A 70 2.14 -3.70 7.99
C ALA A 70 3.34 -3.83 8.94
N ASN A 71 4.16 -2.78 9.04
CA ASN A 71 5.39 -2.79 9.83
C ASN A 71 5.70 -1.40 10.41
N PRO A 72 5.24 -1.11 11.64
CA PRO A 72 5.47 0.18 12.31
C PRO A 72 6.95 0.57 12.41
N LYS A 73 7.89 -0.39 12.36
CA LYS A 73 9.35 -0.12 12.44
C LYS A 73 9.90 0.62 11.21
N LEU A 74 9.10 0.83 10.16
CA LEU A 74 9.48 1.64 9.00
C LEU A 74 9.15 3.12 9.17
N VAL A 75 8.26 3.49 10.09
CA VAL A 75 7.88 4.88 10.32
C VAL A 75 9.10 5.71 10.70
N GLY A 76 9.24 6.87 10.07
CA GLY A 76 10.35 7.80 10.25
C GLY A 76 11.57 7.55 9.36
N LYS A 77 11.66 6.39 8.69
CA LYS A 77 12.79 6.07 7.81
C LYS A 77 12.64 6.73 6.45
N ASP A 78 13.77 7.20 5.91
CA ASP A 78 13.90 7.51 4.49
C ASP A 78 14.06 6.21 3.70
N LEU A 79 13.14 5.95 2.78
CA LEU A 79 13.10 4.74 1.96
C LEU A 79 13.13 5.07 0.46
N ILE A 80 13.50 6.28 0.06
CA ILE A 80 13.51 6.66 -1.38
C ILE A 80 14.38 5.72 -2.22
N GLY A 81 15.49 5.22 -1.64
CA GLY A 81 16.40 4.28 -2.27
C GLY A 81 15.97 2.80 -2.22
N LEU A 82 14.82 2.47 -1.61
CA LEU A 82 14.34 1.09 -1.50
C LEU A 82 14.04 0.53 -2.89
N LYS A 83 14.63 -0.62 -3.18
CA LYS A 83 14.42 -1.36 -4.41
C LYS A 83 13.75 -2.70 -4.14
N ASP A 84 12.96 -3.16 -5.10
CA ASP A 84 12.53 -4.56 -5.11
C ASP A 84 13.69 -5.51 -5.49
N PRO A 85 13.52 -6.84 -5.40
CA PRO A 85 14.56 -7.81 -5.75
C PRO A 85 15.04 -7.75 -7.21
N ASP A 86 14.25 -7.17 -8.11
CA ASP A 86 14.60 -6.99 -9.52
C ASP A 86 15.28 -5.62 -9.77
N GLY A 87 15.52 -4.84 -8.70
CA GLY A 87 16.20 -3.53 -8.76
C GLY A 87 15.28 -2.34 -9.05
N LYS A 88 13.95 -2.51 -9.06
CA LYS A 88 13.00 -1.42 -9.35
C LYS A 88 12.92 -0.45 -8.18
N PRO A 89 13.04 0.88 -8.41
CA PRO A 89 13.08 1.88 -7.34
C PRO A 89 11.68 2.15 -6.79
N LEU A 90 11.25 1.33 -5.84
CA LEU A 90 9.86 1.21 -5.39
C LEU A 90 9.27 2.54 -4.90
N ILE A 91 9.92 3.18 -3.93
CA ILE A 91 9.39 4.40 -3.32
C ILE A 91 9.51 5.60 -4.28
N GLN A 92 10.54 5.62 -5.11
CA GLN A 92 10.67 6.63 -6.17
C GLN A 92 9.49 6.55 -7.15
N MET A 93 9.10 5.35 -7.60
CA MET A 93 7.93 5.17 -8.47
C MET A 93 6.63 5.70 -7.84
N PHE A 94 6.47 5.53 -6.51
CA PHE A 94 5.31 6.06 -5.78
C PHE A 94 5.32 7.59 -5.76
N VAL A 95 6.46 8.18 -5.42
CA VAL A 95 6.65 9.63 -5.37
C VAL A 95 6.45 10.25 -6.76
N ASP A 96 6.98 9.63 -7.81
CA ASP A 96 6.86 10.11 -9.19
C ASP A 96 5.40 10.11 -9.65
N LEU A 97 4.65 9.04 -9.37
CA LEU A 97 3.21 9.00 -9.67
C LEU A 97 2.46 10.10 -8.90
N ALA A 98 2.73 10.26 -7.61
CA ALA A 98 2.10 11.30 -6.78
C ALA A 98 2.40 12.72 -7.30
N LYS A 99 3.64 13.00 -7.71
CA LYS A 99 4.06 14.31 -8.23
C LYS A 99 3.49 14.61 -9.61
N THR A 100 3.42 13.62 -10.49
CA THR A 100 3.06 13.83 -11.91
C THR A 100 1.57 13.67 -12.21
N LYS A 101 0.90 12.69 -11.59
CA LYS A 101 -0.51 12.35 -11.86
C LYS A 101 -1.43 12.62 -10.68
N GLY A 102 -0.87 12.73 -9.47
CA GLY A 102 -1.64 12.92 -8.24
C GLY A 102 -2.33 11.66 -7.73
N LYS A 103 -2.74 10.72 -8.60
CA LYS A 103 -3.29 9.42 -8.18
C LYS A 103 -3.16 8.35 -9.26
N GLY A 104 -3.33 7.10 -8.86
CA GLY A 104 -3.36 5.95 -9.76
C GLY A 104 -2.65 4.72 -9.23
N TRP A 105 -2.59 3.69 -10.06
CA TRP A 105 -1.94 2.43 -9.76
C TRP A 105 -0.47 2.46 -10.16
N VAL A 106 0.39 2.00 -9.25
CA VAL A 106 1.77 1.60 -9.52
C VAL A 106 1.81 0.08 -9.48
N GLU A 107 2.28 -0.53 -10.56
CA GLU A 107 2.32 -1.98 -10.73
C GLU A 107 3.70 -2.46 -11.16
N GLY A 108 3.84 -3.78 -11.29
CA GLY A 108 5.02 -4.39 -11.89
C GLY A 108 6.24 -4.40 -10.98
N TYR A 109 6.07 -4.35 -9.66
CA TYR A 109 7.15 -4.56 -8.69
C TYR A 109 6.81 -5.76 -7.80
N LYS A 110 7.83 -6.29 -7.12
CA LYS A 110 7.67 -7.41 -6.18
C LYS A 110 7.84 -6.94 -4.74
N PHE A 111 7.16 -7.59 -3.80
CA PHE A 111 7.32 -7.30 -2.38
C PHE A 111 7.12 -8.55 -1.53
N LEU A 112 7.70 -8.56 -0.34
CA LEU A 112 7.45 -9.62 0.64
C LEU A 112 5.99 -9.54 1.08
N ASN A 113 5.24 -10.63 0.87
CA ASN A 113 3.91 -10.78 1.44
C ASN A 113 4.05 -11.22 2.91
N PRO A 114 3.61 -10.41 3.89
CA PRO A 114 3.75 -10.76 5.30
C PRO A 114 2.92 -12.00 5.67
N ALA A 115 1.84 -12.29 4.95
CA ALA A 115 0.99 -13.45 5.21
C ALA A 115 1.63 -14.76 4.71
N THR A 116 2.22 -14.77 3.51
CA THR A 116 2.78 -15.98 2.88
C THR A 116 4.29 -16.14 3.07
N GLN A 117 4.99 -15.08 3.48
CA GLN A 117 6.46 -14.98 3.54
C GLN A 117 7.14 -15.19 2.18
N LYS A 118 6.41 -15.03 1.07
CA LYS A 118 6.94 -15.13 -0.29
C LYS A 118 7.10 -13.75 -0.93
N ILE A 119 8.04 -13.65 -1.86
CA ILE A 119 8.15 -12.50 -2.75
C ILE A 119 7.12 -12.67 -3.86
N GLU A 120 6.13 -11.78 -3.89
CA GLU A 120 5.00 -11.83 -4.81
C GLU A 120 4.89 -10.51 -5.58
N GLY A 121 4.26 -10.56 -6.76
CA GLY A 121 3.90 -9.36 -7.49
C GLY A 121 2.92 -8.52 -6.65
N LYS A 122 3.14 -7.21 -6.59
CA LYS A 122 2.27 -6.29 -5.86
C LYS A 122 1.89 -5.11 -6.74
N ALA A 123 0.68 -4.60 -6.54
CA ALA A 123 0.22 -3.32 -7.08
C ALA A 123 -0.24 -2.42 -5.95
N MET A 124 0.01 -1.11 -6.08
CA MET A 124 -0.34 -0.09 -5.10
C MET A 124 -1.19 0.99 -5.75
N TYR A 125 -2.37 1.24 -5.22
CA TYR A 125 -3.10 2.45 -5.53
C TYR A 125 -2.62 3.58 -4.63
N LEU A 126 -2.38 4.74 -5.22
CA LEU A 126 -1.88 5.93 -4.53
C LEU A 126 -2.77 7.14 -4.80
N GLU A 127 -2.89 8.00 -3.80
CA GLU A 127 -3.46 9.35 -3.92
C GLU A 127 -2.59 10.36 -3.15
N ARG A 128 -2.28 11.48 -3.79
CA ARG A 128 -1.54 12.60 -3.20
C ARG A 128 -2.48 13.42 -2.32
N VAL A 129 -2.04 13.72 -1.11
CA VAL A 129 -2.72 14.59 -0.14
C VAL A 129 -1.71 15.63 0.36
N GLY A 130 -1.79 16.85 -0.16
CA GLY A 130 -0.81 17.91 0.12
C GLY A 130 0.61 17.47 -0.28
N ASP A 131 1.50 17.43 0.70
CA ASP A 131 2.91 17.01 0.54
C ASP A 131 3.17 15.55 0.92
N THR A 132 2.11 14.74 0.91
CA THR A 132 2.18 13.31 1.17
C THR A 132 1.48 12.50 0.09
N LEU A 133 1.80 11.22 0.01
CA LEU A 133 1.05 10.22 -0.73
C LEU A 133 0.50 9.19 0.25
N VAL A 134 -0.73 8.76 0.01
CA VAL A 134 -1.44 7.74 0.78
C VAL A 134 -1.68 6.56 -0.15
N GLY A 135 -1.40 5.34 0.33
CA GLY A 135 -1.45 4.15 -0.50
C GLY A 135 -2.05 2.93 0.18
N CYS A 136 -2.66 2.06 -0.62
CA CYS A 136 -3.05 0.71 -0.25
C CYS A 136 -2.90 -0.18 -1.49
N GLY A 137 -2.53 -1.44 -1.31
CA GLY A 137 -2.17 -2.31 -2.42
C GLY A 137 -2.55 -3.76 -2.19
N ILE A 138 -2.52 -4.52 -3.27
CA ILE A 138 -2.90 -5.93 -3.33
C ILE A 138 -1.73 -6.77 -3.81
N TYR A 139 -1.60 -7.99 -3.28
CA TYR A 139 -0.73 -9.00 -3.85
C TYR A 139 -1.43 -9.68 -5.03
N LYS A 140 -0.65 -10.14 -6.02
CA LYS A 140 -1.18 -10.69 -7.29
C LYS A 140 -1.19 -12.22 -7.37
N GLY A 141 -0.73 -12.93 -6.33
CA GLY A 141 -0.71 -14.41 -6.27
C GLY A 141 0.39 -15.04 -7.11
#